data_AF-A0A4Y2APY8-F1
#
_entry.id   AF-A0A4Y2APY8-F1
#
_cell.length_a   1.000
_cell.length_b   1.000
_cell.length_c   1.000
_cell.angle_alpha   90.00
_cell.angle_beta   90.00
_cell.angle_gamma   90.00
#
_symmetry.space_group_name_H-M   'P 1'
#
loop_
_entity.id
_entity.type
_entity.pdbx_description
1 polymer ?
#
loop_
_entity_poly.entity_id
_entity_poly.type
_entity_poly.pdbx_seq_one_letter_code
_entity_poly.pdbx_strand_id
1 'polypeptide(L)'
;MKTKTNFIFLCAFCFFAIVHSETPSADELKKYYSCWEYALCEDLFSAIDIDGCLNTLKPKELQSFFQFLSNNYYSFNSNSLIGKISEYCSYDNDKKHDVFDKIVDSSFAFMKKASDEGNDGTQSRTKKAILCVYNVVQNLQSDGNC
;
A
#
# COMPACT_ATOMS: atom_id res chain seq x y z
N MET A 1 -54.83 -12.12 28.18
CA MET A 1 -53.77 -12.97 27.59
C MET A 1 -52.75 -12.02 26.96
N LYS A 2 -51.60 -11.80 27.60
CA LYS A 2 -50.56 -10.85 27.15
C LYS A 2 -49.43 -11.62 26.48
N THR A 3 -49.30 -11.45 25.17
CA THR A 3 -48.24 -12.05 24.35
C THR A 3 -46.92 -11.30 24.65
N LYS A 4 -45.95 -11.99 25.24
CA LYS A 4 -44.57 -11.49 25.39
C LYS A 4 -43.84 -11.70 24.07
N THR A 5 -43.62 -10.64 23.30
CA THR A 5 -42.77 -10.67 22.11
C THR A 5 -41.31 -10.53 22.54
N ASN A 6 -40.55 -11.62 22.47
CA ASN A 6 -39.09 -11.61 22.62
C ASN A 6 -38.46 -10.93 21.39
N PHE A 7 -38.18 -9.64 21.50
CA PHE A 7 -37.43 -8.87 20.50
C PHE A 7 -36.01 -8.62 21.02
N ILE A 8 -35.21 -9.68 21.16
CA ILE A 8 -33.78 -9.59 21.47
C ILE A 8 -33.04 -10.56 20.54
N PHE A 9 -33.05 -10.27 19.24
CA PHE A 9 -32.27 -10.99 18.24
C PHE A 9 -31.90 -10.04 17.10
N LEU A 10 -31.20 -8.94 17.39
CA LEU A 10 -30.73 -8.01 16.34
C LEU A 10 -29.47 -7.20 16.76
N CYS A 11 -28.63 -7.74 17.65
CA CYS A 11 -27.31 -7.17 17.97
C CYS A 11 -26.14 -8.14 17.67
N ALA A 12 -26.35 -9.14 16.82
CA ALA A 12 -25.33 -10.15 16.50
C ALA A 12 -24.55 -9.90 15.20
N PHE A 13 -24.92 -8.90 14.38
CA PHE A 13 -24.25 -8.60 13.10
C PHE A 13 -23.25 -7.43 13.17
N CYS A 14 -23.01 -6.88 14.36
CA CYS A 14 -21.96 -5.87 14.57
C CYS A 14 -20.67 -6.47 15.12
N PHE A 15 -20.50 -7.80 15.06
CA PHE A 15 -19.16 -8.36 15.09
C PHE A 15 -18.49 -7.95 13.79
N PHE A 16 -17.86 -6.78 13.87
CA PHE A 16 -16.78 -6.32 13.04
C PHE A 16 -16.22 -7.52 12.28
N ALA A 17 -16.44 -7.51 10.97
CA ALA A 17 -15.47 -8.07 10.05
C ALA A 17 -14.15 -7.37 10.37
N ILE A 18 -13.48 -7.83 11.43
CA ILE A 18 -12.04 -7.79 11.53
C ILE A 18 -11.66 -8.72 10.39
N VAL A 19 -11.65 -8.17 9.18
CA VAL A 19 -10.90 -8.73 8.09
C VAL A 19 -9.49 -8.72 8.66
N HIS A 20 -9.08 -9.85 9.25
CA HIS A 20 -7.68 -10.20 9.31
C HIS A 20 -7.27 -10.32 7.84
N SER A 21 -7.09 -9.19 7.15
CA SER A 21 -6.53 -9.19 5.83
C SER A 21 -5.11 -9.67 6.05
N GLU A 22 -4.89 -10.92 5.67
CA GLU A 22 -3.53 -11.35 5.35
C GLU A 22 -2.97 -10.29 4.42
N THR A 23 -1.76 -9.81 4.73
CA THR A 23 -1.11 -8.86 3.84
C THR A 23 -0.91 -9.56 2.51
N PRO A 24 -1.35 -8.95 1.40
CA PRO A 24 -1.15 -9.56 0.09
C PRO A 24 0.33 -9.83 -0.10
N SER A 25 0.67 -10.88 -0.84
CA SER A 25 2.02 -11.11 -1.29
C SER A 25 2.48 -10.02 -2.29
N ALA A 26 3.79 -9.91 -2.50
CA ALA A 26 4.35 -9.05 -3.54
C ALA A 26 3.74 -9.37 -4.91
N ASP A 27 3.65 -10.65 -5.25
CA ASP A 27 3.10 -11.11 -6.54
C ASP A 27 1.61 -10.80 -6.70
N GLU A 28 0.85 -10.75 -5.60
CA GLU A 28 -0.55 -10.31 -5.65
C GLU A 28 -0.66 -8.81 -5.89
N LEU A 29 0.15 -7.99 -5.21
CA LEU A 29 0.15 -6.54 -5.43
C LEU A 29 0.62 -6.18 -6.85
N LYS A 30 1.57 -6.94 -7.41
CA LYS A 30 2.08 -6.73 -8.78
C LYS A 30 1.00 -6.84 -9.86
N LYS A 31 -0.08 -7.59 -9.62
CA LYS A 31 -1.22 -7.70 -10.56
C LYS A 31 -1.95 -6.37 -10.77
N TYR A 32 -1.75 -5.41 -9.88
CA TYR A 32 -2.40 -4.10 -9.90
C TYR A 32 -1.54 -3.01 -10.57
N TYR A 33 -0.56 -3.39 -11.41
CA TYR A 33 0.30 -2.43 -12.12
C TYR A 33 -0.48 -1.32 -12.82
N SER A 34 -1.53 -1.68 -13.60
CA SER A 34 -2.34 -0.70 -14.33
C SER A 34 -2.99 0.31 -13.38
N CYS A 35 -3.53 -0.17 -12.25
CA CYS A 35 -4.14 0.68 -11.23
C CYS A 35 -3.14 1.54 -10.47
N TRP A 36 -1.93 1.02 -10.23
CA TRP A 36 -0.84 1.79 -9.65
C TRP A 36 -0.39 2.92 -10.58
N GLU A 37 -0.23 2.63 -11.87
CA GLU A 37 0.12 3.64 -12.87
C GLU A 37 -0.96 4.73 -12.94
N TYR A 38 -2.23 4.33 -13.05
CA TYR A 38 -3.37 5.26 -13.03
C TYR A 38 -3.38 6.12 -11.76
N ALA A 39 -3.24 5.48 -10.58
CA ALA A 39 -3.29 6.15 -9.29
C ALA A 39 -2.20 7.21 -9.10
N LEU A 40 -0.99 6.97 -9.63
CA LEU A 40 0.13 7.89 -9.44
C LEU A 40 0.26 8.93 -10.54
N CYS A 41 -0.10 8.57 -11.78
CA CYS A 41 0.22 9.39 -12.95
C CYS A 41 -0.99 10.09 -13.56
N GLU A 42 -2.22 9.64 -13.27
CA GLU A 42 -3.44 10.19 -13.87
C GLU A 42 -4.39 10.76 -12.81
N ASP A 43 -4.62 10.05 -11.72
CA ASP A 43 -5.58 10.46 -10.68
C ASP A 43 -4.93 11.12 -9.47
N LEU A 44 -5.10 12.45 -9.35
CA LEU A 44 -4.55 13.23 -8.25
C LEU A 44 -5.08 12.79 -6.87
N PHE A 45 -6.34 12.36 -6.78
CA PHE A 45 -6.92 11.95 -5.50
C PHE A 45 -6.30 10.65 -4.99
N SER A 46 -6.15 9.65 -5.86
CA SER A 46 -5.46 8.41 -5.52
C SER A 46 -3.99 8.62 -5.19
N ALA A 47 -3.31 9.56 -5.86
CA ALA A 47 -1.93 9.92 -5.51
C ALA A 47 -1.83 10.50 -4.09
N ILE A 48 -2.81 11.32 -3.67
CA ILE A 48 -2.91 11.84 -2.30
C ILE A 48 -3.19 10.70 -1.30
N ASP A 49 -4.05 9.74 -1.64
CA ASP A 49 -4.32 8.60 -0.77
C ASP A 49 -3.10 7.70 -0.59
N ILE A 50 -2.33 7.46 -1.66
CA ILE A 50 -1.06 6.73 -1.60
C ILE A 50 -0.04 7.47 -0.72
N ASP A 51 0.09 8.79 -0.84
CA ASP A 51 0.92 9.59 0.07
C ASP A 51 0.45 9.43 1.53
N GLY A 52 -0.86 9.48 1.75
CA GLY A 52 -1.50 9.19 3.03
C GLY A 52 -1.12 7.83 3.60
N CYS A 53 -1.06 6.79 2.77
CA CYS A 53 -0.60 5.47 3.17
C CYS A 53 0.85 5.48 3.65
N LEU A 54 1.74 6.19 2.96
CA LEU A 54 3.16 6.30 3.32
C LEU A 54 3.38 7.05 4.64
N ASN A 55 2.49 7.98 4.99
CA ASN A 55 2.49 8.68 6.28
C ASN A 55 2.20 7.77 7.49
N THR A 56 1.83 6.50 7.25
CA THR A 56 1.80 5.46 8.30
C THR A 56 3.18 5.19 8.89
N LEU A 57 4.24 5.36 8.08
CA LEU A 57 5.63 5.24 8.52
C LEU A 57 6.06 6.51 9.24
N LYS A 58 6.91 6.38 10.26
CA LYS A 58 7.57 7.55 10.84
C LYS A 58 8.50 8.19 9.81
N PRO A 59 8.79 9.51 9.87
CA PRO A 59 9.67 10.17 8.92
C PRO A 59 11.03 9.49 8.72
N LYS A 60 11.66 9.00 9.81
CA LYS A 60 12.91 8.24 9.75
C LYS A 60 12.78 6.86 9.10
N GLU A 61 11.64 6.20 9.28
CA GLU A 61 11.36 4.90 8.67
C GLU A 61 11.11 5.05 7.17
N LEU A 62 10.36 6.08 6.76
CA LEU A 62 10.16 6.43 5.35
C LEU A 62 11.48 6.80 4.66
N GLN A 63 12.32 7.58 5.34
CA GLN A 63 13.68 7.87 4.85
C GLN A 63 14.51 6.59 4.71
N SER A 64 14.47 5.70 5.70
CA SER A 64 15.18 4.42 5.68
C SER A 64 14.68 3.51 4.56
N PHE A 65 13.37 3.52 4.29
CA PHE A 65 12.76 2.81 3.17
C PHE A 65 13.31 3.33 1.83
N PHE A 66 13.32 4.65 1.61
CA PHE A 66 13.87 5.20 0.35
C PHE A 66 15.37 4.93 0.18
N GLN A 67 16.15 4.96 1.27
CA GLN A 67 17.55 4.55 1.22
C GLN A 67 17.68 3.06 0.88
N PHE A 68 16.84 2.20 1.46
CA PHE A 68 16.83 0.78 1.18
C PHE A 68 16.46 0.49 -0.28
N LEU A 69 15.41 1.14 -0.82
CA LEU A 69 15.02 1.08 -2.23
C LEU A 69 16.18 1.50 -3.14
N SER A 70 16.80 2.65 -2.88
CA SER A 70 17.91 3.16 -3.68
C SER A 70 19.13 2.25 -3.68
N ASN A 71 19.45 1.62 -2.55
CA ASN A 71 20.67 0.82 -2.41
C ASN A 71 20.53 -0.61 -2.95
N ASN A 72 19.31 -1.14 -3.04
CA ASN A 72 19.11 -2.56 -3.31
C ASN A 72 18.24 -2.86 -4.54
N TYR A 73 17.41 -1.91 -5.00
CA TYR A 73 16.39 -2.19 -6.03
C TYR A 73 16.40 -1.15 -7.16
N TYR A 74 16.14 0.12 -6.84
CA TYR A 74 16.06 1.19 -7.83
C TYR A 74 16.40 2.54 -7.21
N SER A 75 17.30 3.28 -7.86
CA SER A 75 17.67 4.63 -7.45
C SER A 75 16.99 5.65 -8.33
N PHE A 76 16.17 6.51 -7.72
CA PHE A 76 15.61 7.69 -8.36
C PHE A 76 16.60 8.84 -8.32
N ASN A 77 16.58 9.69 -9.34
CA ASN A 77 17.38 10.91 -9.35
C ASN A 77 16.84 11.95 -8.35
N SER A 78 15.52 11.98 -8.14
CA SER A 78 14.92 12.92 -7.20
C SER A 78 15.01 12.47 -5.75
N ASN A 79 15.26 13.42 -4.84
CA ASN A 79 15.28 13.21 -3.40
C ASN A 79 13.91 13.36 -2.72
N SER A 80 12.92 14.02 -3.36
CA SER A 80 11.57 14.18 -2.81
C SER A 80 10.60 13.11 -3.32
N LEU A 81 9.54 12.80 -2.57
CA LEU A 81 8.53 11.83 -3.02
C LEU A 81 7.82 12.33 -4.29
N ILE A 82 7.38 13.59 -4.32
CA ILE A 82 6.74 14.21 -5.50
C ILE A 82 7.66 14.12 -6.72
N GLY A 83 8.95 14.40 -6.54
CA GLY A 83 9.89 14.31 -7.66
C GLY A 83 10.14 12.87 -8.11
N LYS A 84 10.13 11.88 -7.20
CA LYS A 84 10.20 10.45 -7.56
C LYS A 84 8.96 10.01 -8.35
N ILE A 85 7.77 10.46 -7.96
CA ILE A 85 6.52 10.19 -8.68
C ILE A 85 6.56 10.82 -10.08
N SER A 86 6.94 12.09 -10.17
CA SER A 86 7.08 12.78 -11.46
C SER A 86 8.11 12.10 -12.37
N GLU A 87 9.23 11.63 -11.80
CA GLU A 87 10.24 10.89 -12.53
C GLU A 87 9.70 9.53 -13.02
N TYR A 88 9.01 8.79 -12.16
CA TYR A 88 8.32 7.53 -12.52
C TYR A 88 7.33 7.72 -13.67
N CYS A 89 6.45 8.72 -13.59
CA CYS A 89 5.43 8.97 -14.62
C CYS A 89 6.01 9.44 -15.97
N SER A 90 7.26 9.89 -15.99
CA SER A 90 7.96 10.31 -17.22
C SER A 90 8.60 9.17 -18.01
N TYR A 91 8.67 7.97 -17.43
CA TYR A 91 9.25 6.80 -18.09
C TYR A 91 8.31 6.23 -19.18
N ASP A 92 8.91 5.48 -20.11
CA ASP A 92 8.14 4.58 -20.97
C ASP A 92 7.50 3.44 -20.16
N ASN A 93 6.51 2.77 -20.76
CA ASN A 93 5.70 1.77 -20.05
C ASN A 93 6.52 0.56 -19.58
N ASP A 94 7.49 0.10 -20.36
CA ASP A 94 8.33 -1.04 -19.98
C ASP A 94 9.15 -0.70 -18.74
N LYS A 95 9.76 0.50 -18.71
CA LYS A 95 10.50 0.98 -17.56
C LYS A 95 9.61 1.28 -16.36
N LYS A 96 8.39 1.80 -16.55
CA LYS A 96 7.42 1.96 -15.45
C LYS A 96 7.12 0.63 -14.79
N HIS A 97 6.82 -0.40 -15.58
CA HIS A 97 6.53 -1.73 -15.04
C HIS A 97 7.71 -2.31 -14.25
N ASP A 98 8.93 -2.25 -14.79
CA ASP A 98 10.15 -2.70 -14.09
C ASP A 98 10.38 -1.94 -12.77
N VAL A 99 10.20 -0.62 -12.77
CA VAL A 99 10.35 0.21 -11.57
C VAL A 99 9.25 -0.09 -10.56
N PHE A 100 8.01 -0.30 -10.99
CA PHE A 100 6.91 -0.71 -10.12
C PHE A 100 7.21 -2.04 -9.42
N ASP A 101 7.63 -3.07 -10.16
CA ASP A 101 7.99 -4.37 -9.59
C ASP A 101 9.06 -4.23 -8.50
N LYS A 102 10.09 -3.40 -8.76
CA LYS A 102 11.16 -3.08 -7.81
C LYS A 102 10.66 -2.36 -6.57
N ILE A 103 9.74 -1.40 -6.71
CA ILE A 103 9.13 -0.71 -5.56
C ILE A 103 8.35 -1.71 -4.71
N VAL A 104 7.52 -2.56 -5.33
CA VAL A 104 6.75 -3.58 -4.62
C VAL A 104 7.71 -4.52 -3.88
N ASP A 105 8.69 -5.11 -4.57
CA ASP A 105 9.65 -6.02 -3.95
C ASP A 105 10.44 -5.38 -2.81
N SER A 106 10.87 -4.13 -2.98
CA SER A 106 11.57 -3.38 -1.93
C SER A 106 10.70 -3.18 -0.68
N SER A 107 9.39 -3.00 -0.84
CA SER A 107 8.46 -2.77 0.27
C SER A 107 8.33 -4.02 1.15
N PHE A 108 8.19 -5.19 0.51
CA PHE A 108 8.14 -6.47 1.21
C PHE A 108 9.49 -6.86 1.81
N ALA A 109 10.59 -6.61 1.10
CA ALA A 109 11.93 -6.86 1.62
C ALA A 109 12.28 -5.94 2.79
N PHE A 110 11.86 -4.67 2.77
CA PHE A 110 12.04 -3.75 3.89
C PHE A 110 11.23 -4.19 5.12
N MET A 111 9.99 -4.64 4.92
CA MET A 111 9.17 -5.23 5.98
C MET A 111 9.87 -6.46 6.58
N LYS A 112 10.39 -7.36 5.74
CA LYS A 112 11.14 -8.53 6.18
C LYS A 112 12.40 -8.15 6.95
N LYS A 113 13.20 -7.20 6.45
CA LYS A 113 14.39 -6.67 7.13
C LYS A 113 14.05 -6.16 8.52
N ALA A 114 12.98 -5.36 8.65
CA ALA A 114 12.55 -4.85 9.95
C ALA A 114 12.18 -5.99 10.92
N SER A 115 11.55 -7.06 10.42
CA SER A 115 11.26 -8.27 11.21
C SER A 115 12.54 -9.01 11.63
N ASP A 116 13.48 -9.21 10.71
CA ASP A 116 14.74 -9.93 10.96
C ASP A 116 15.63 -9.15 11.96
N GLU A 117 15.48 -7.83 12.05
CA GLU A 117 16.16 -6.95 13.02
C GLU A 117 15.42 -6.80 14.37
N GLY A 118 14.28 -7.46 14.55
CA GLY A 118 13.46 -7.34 15.77
C GLY A 118 12.80 -5.97 15.95
N ASN A 119 12.62 -5.22 14.85
CA ASN A 119 11.95 -3.93 14.84
C ASN A 119 10.47 -4.09 14.49
N ASP A 120 9.73 -4.79 15.36
CA ASP A 120 8.31 -5.13 15.20
C ASP A 120 7.44 -3.91 14.92
N GLY A 121 7.79 -2.76 15.51
CA GLY A 121 7.09 -1.51 15.29
C GLY A 121 7.19 -1.02 13.85
N THR A 122 8.38 -1.08 13.26
CA THR A 122 8.59 -0.70 11.84
C THR A 122 7.93 -1.71 10.92
N GLN A 123 8.13 -3.01 11.16
CA GLN A 123 7.48 -4.07 10.41
C GLN A 123 5.95 -3.89 10.38
N SER A 124 5.33 -3.64 11.54
CA SER A 124 3.88 -3.44 11.65
C SER A 124 3.39 -2.21 10.87
N ARG A 125 4.13 -1.09 10.92
CA ARG A 125 3.78 0.12 10.16
C ARG A 125 3.98 -0.07 8.65
N THR A 126 5.05 -0.74 8.22
CA THR A 126 5.26 -1.10 6.82
C THR A 126 4.14 -2.00 6.31
N LYS A 127 3.76 -3.03 7.08
CA LYS A 127 2.62 -3.91 6.76
C LYS A 127 1.33 -3.12 6.55
N LYS A 128 1.03 -2.16 7.44
CA LYS A 128 -0.14 -1.28 7.33
C LYS A 128 -0.07 -0.37 6.10
N ALA A 129 1.10 0.17 5.77
CA ALA A 129 1.29 1.00 4.59
C ALA A 129 1.04 0.20 3.30
N ILE A 130 1.57 -1.03 3.21
CA ILE A 130 1.34 -1.95 2.08
C ILE A 130 -0.15 -2.27 1.94
N LEU A 131 -0.83 -2.62 3.04
CA LEU A 131 -2.26 -2.89 3.03
C LEU A 131 -3.10 -1.67 2.61
N CYS A 132 -2.70 -0.48 3.05
CA CYS A 132 -3.37 0.77 2.65
C CYS A 132 -3.24 0.99 1.14
N VAL A 133 -2.03 0.89 0.58
CA VAL A 133 -1.80 1.02 -0.87
C VAL A 133 -2.59 -0.04 -1.65
N TYR A 134 -2.56 -1.29 -1.19
CA TYR A 134 -3.31 -2.37 -1.80
C TYR A 134 -4.81 -2.06 -1.88
N ASN A 135 -5.40 -1.56 -0.79
CA ASN A 135 -6.82 -1.19 -0.79
C ASN A 135 -7.12 -0.05 -1.77
N VAL A 136 -6.24 0.94 -1.90
CA VAL A 136 -6.42 2.04 -2.88
C VAL A 136 -6.48 1.47 -4.30
N VAL A 137 -5.49 0.67 -4.70
CA VAL A 137 -5.44 0.11 -6.06
C VAL A 137 -6.53 -0.94 -6.31
N GLN A 138 -6.95 -1.68 -5.28
CA GLN A 138 -8.05 -2.62 -5.36
C GLN A 138 -9.41 -1.92 -5.55
N ASN A 139 -9.63 -0.80 -4.87
CA ASN A 139 -10.83 0.01 -5.05
C ASN A 139 -10.89 0.58 -6.47
N LEU A 140 -9.77 1.13 -6.97
CA LEU A 140 -9.69 1.63 -8.34
C LEU A 140 -10.03 0.55 -9.39
N GLN A 141 -9.53 -0.67 -9.20
CA GLN A 141 -9.87 -1.80 -10.06
C GLN A 141 -11.36 -2.15 -9.97
N SER A 142 -11.90 -2.17 -8.75
CA SER A 142 -13.31 -2.51 -8.52
C SER A 142 -14.27 -1.48 -9.13
N ASP A 143 -13.84 -0.22 -9.20
CA ASP A 143 -14.58 0.88 -9.82
C ASP A 143 -14.42 0.91 -11.36
N GLY A 144 -13.55 0.08 -11.92
CA GLY A 144 -13.30 -0.02 -13.37
C GLY A 144 -12.50 1.14 -13.95
N ASN A 145 -11.74 1.85 -13.12
CA ASN A 145 -10.82 2.91 -13.56
C ASN A 145 -9.55 2.32 -14.23
N CYS A 146 -9.30 1.05 -13.93
CA CYS A 146 -8.24 0.17 -14.35
C CYS A 146 -8.74 -1.28 -14.12
#